data_AF-A0A5B0SJX7-F1
#
_entry.id   AF-A0A5B0SJX7-F1
#
_cell.length_a   1.000
_cell.length_b   1.000
_cell.length_c   1.000
_cell.angle_alpha   90.00
_cell.angle_beta   90.00
_cell.angle_gamma   90.00
#
_symmetry.space_group_name_H-M   'P 1'
#
loop_
_entity.id
_entity.type
_entity.pdbx_description
1 polymer ?
#
loop_
_entity_poly.entity_id
_entity_poly.type
_entity_poly.pdbx_seq_one_letter_code
_entity_poly.pdbx_strand_id
1 'polypeptide(L)'
;MCMSRKRRASSAGSDTSPHNQQGSLEDYLSFAGVTNKEATLQKLAAYKIDQYYLFKADHLTPANLQELGLSMGNLAKLRANVTRYERSLAGGLTQR
;
A
#
# COMPACT_ATOMS: atom_id res chain seq x y z
N MET A 1 -39.03 -30.08 -23.70
CA MET A 1 -38.78 -28.90 -22.83
C MET A 1 -38.04 -29.42 -21.60
N CYS A 2 -36.83 -29.05 -21.18
CA CYS A 2 -36.00 -27.86 -21.36
C CYS A 2 -34.50 -28.23 -21.31
N MET A 3 -33.66 -27.32 -21.83
CA MET A 3 -32.27 -27.55 -22.23
C MET A 3 -31.24 -27.52 -21.10
N SER A 4 -30.23 -28.40 -21.22
CA SER A 4 -28.99 -28.41 -20.43
C SER A 4 -28.21 -27.09 -20.62
N ARG A 5 -28.09 -26.29 -19.55
CA ARG A 5 -27.29 -25.06 -19.58
C ARG A 5 -25.80 -25.33 -19.34
N LYS A 6 -25.05 -25.11 -20.42
CA LYS A 6 -23.61 -24.83 -20.48
C LYS A 6 -23.18 -23.78 -19.46
N ARG A 7 -22.10 -24.05 -18.72
CA ARG A 7 -21.09 -23.04 -18.30
C ARG A 7 -19.72 -23.69 -18.51
N ARG A 8 -19.15 -23.60 -19.71
CA ARG A 8 -18.05 -22.67 -20.09
C ARG A 8 -17.07 -22.46 -18.93
N ALA A 9 -15.95 -23.17 -19.04
CA ALA A 9 -14.70 -22.79 -18.41
C ALA A 9 -14.31 -21.38 -18.90
N SER A 10 -14.00 -20.51 -17.95
CA SER A 10 -13.21 -19.32 -18.18
C SER A 10 -12.06 -19.39 -17.19
N SER A 11 -10.90 -19.75 -17.71
CA SER A 11 -9.60 -19.56 -17.08
C SER A 11 -9.43 -18.08 -16.74
N ALA A 12 -9.30 -17.76 -15.46
CA ALA A 12 -8.54 -16.62 -15.00
C ALA A 12 -7.56 -17.16 -13.96
N GLY A 13 -6.47 -17.73 -14.46
CA GLY A 13 -5.26 -17.84 -13.68
C GLY A 13 -4.80 -16.42 -13.36
N SER A 14 -4.88 -16.04 -12.10
CA SER A 14 -4.06 -14.98 -11.56
C SER A 14 -3.61 -15.50 -10.22
N ASP A 15 -2.40 -16.05 -10.26
CA ASP A 15 -1.56 -16.40 -9.13
C ASP A 15 -1.97 -15.65 -7.87
N THR A 16 -2.82 -16.27 -7.04
CA THR A 16 -3.13 -15.73 -5.73
C THR A 16 -2.05 -16.28 -4.81
N SER A 17 -0.81 -15.82 -5.04
CA SER A 17 0.21 -15.87 -4.01
C SER A 17 -0.42 -15.34 -2.71
N PRO A 18 -0.15 -15.95 -1.53
CA PRO A 18 -0.70 -15.51 -0.26
C PRO A 18 0.01 -14.24 0.25
N HIS A 19 0.23 -13.26 -0.65
CA HIS A 19 0.74 -11.93 -0.35
C HIS A 19 -0.40 -10.93 -0.05
N ASN A 20 -1.64 -11.42 -0.01
CA ASN A 20 -2.91 -10.68 0.06
C ASN A 20 -3.17 -9.91 1.39
N GLN A 21 -2.14 -9.58 2.18
CA GLN A 21 -2.30 -8.78 3.40
C GLN A 21 -1.27 -7.65 3.55
N GLN A 22 -0.25 -7.58 2.69
CA GLN A 22 0.64 -6.41 2.64
C GLN A 22 0.09 -5.44 1.60
N GLY A 23 -0.69 -4.45 2.05
CA GLY A 23 -1.17 -3.38 1.19
C GLY A 23 -0.01 -2.70 0.45
N SER A 24 -0.24 -2.28 -0.79
CA SER A 24 0.81 -1.69 -1.61
C SER A 24 1.26 -0.33 -1.06
N LEU A 25 2.51 0.07 -1.36
CA LEU A 25 3.01 1.41 -1.05
C LEU A 25 2.18 2.49 -1.76
N GLU A 26 1.70 2.21 -2.98
CA GLU A 26 0.88 3.15 -3.76
C GLU A 26 -0.49 3.40 -3.13
N ASP A 27 -1.14 2.33 -2.66
CA ASP A 27 -2.40 2.40 -1.93
C ASP A 27 -2.23 3.14 -0.61
N TYR A 28 -1.12 2.90 0.09
CA TYR A 28 -0.78 3.63 1.30
C TYR A 28 -0.58 5.12 1.06
N LEU A 29 0.13 5.52 -0.01
CA LEU A 29 0.29 6.94 -0.37
C LEU A 29 -1.05 7.58 -0.74
N SER A 30 -1.93 6.83 -1.40
CA SER A 30 -3.30 7.26 -1.70
C SER A 30 -4.11 7.43 -0.41
N PHE A 31 -4.02 6.49 0.52
CA PHE A 31 -4.67 6.53 1.83
C PHE A 31 -4.17 7.70 2.69
N ALA A 32 -2.86 7.97 2.68
CA ALA A 32 -2.25 9.10 3.37
C ALA A 32 -2.59 10.46 2.72
N GLY A 33 -3.19 10.46 1.52
CA GLY A 33 -3.57 11.65 0.78
C GLY A 33 -2.36 12.43 0.26
N VAL A 34 -1.37 11.73 -0.29
CA VAL A 34 -0.23 12.35 -0.97
C VAL A 34 -0.64 12.74 -2.39
N THR A 35 -0.51 14.02 -2.73
CA THR A 35 -0.94 14.57 -4.01
C THR A 35 -0.06 14.15 -5.19
N ASN A 36 1.27 14.17 -5.02
CA ASN A 36 2.22 13.82 -6.08
C ASN A 36 2.75 12.39 -5.90
N LYS A 37 1.87 11.40 -6.13
CA LYS A 37 2.19 9.98 -5.88
C LYS A 37 3.38 9.48 -6.71
N GLU A 38 3.38 9.65 -8.02
CA GLU A 38 4.47 9.18 -8.89
C GLU A 38 5.82 9.78 -8.52
N ALA A 39 5.90 11.11 -8.36
CA ALA A 39 7.13 11.77 -7.94
C ALA A 39 7.60 11.30 -6.56
N THR A 40 6.66 10.99 -5.65
CA THR A 40 6.97 10.44 -4.33
C THR A 40 7.48 9.01 -4.44
N LEU A 41 6.84 8.15 -5.24
CA LEU A 41 7.27 6.78 -5.48
C LEU A 41 8.66 6.71 -6.12
N GLN A 42 8.93 7.55 -7.11
CA GLN A 42 10.24 7.61 -7.77
C GLN A 42 11.35 8.03 -6.79
N LYS A 43 11.05 9.00 -5.92
CA LYS A 43 11.96 9.37 -4.82
C LYS A 43 12.16 8.22 -3.85
N LEU A 44 11.09 7.59 -3.37
CA LEU A 44 11.18 6.46 -2.44
C LEU A 44 11.98 5.29 -3.03
N ALA A 45 11.79 4.98 -4.31
CA ALA A 45 12.56 3.98 -5.04
C ALA A 45 14.07 4.30 -5.07
N ALA A 46 14.45 5.58 -5.24
CA ALA A 46 15.85 6.01 -5.18
C ALA A 46 16.50 5.75 -3.82
N TYR A 47 15.73 5.78 -2.74
CA TYR A 47 16.17 5.46 -1.37
C TYR A 47 15.95 3.98 -1.00
N LYS A 48 15.58 3.12 -1.97
CA LYS A 48 15.22 1.71 -1.76
C LYS A 48 14.09 1.51 -0.74
N ILE A 49 13.15 2.44 -0.70
CA ILE A 49 11.92 2.35 0.10
C ILE A 49 10.81 1.89 -0.83
N ASP A 50 10.52 0.60 -0.82
CA ASP A 50 9.48 -0.04 -1.63
C ASP A 50 8.25 -0.43 -0.79
N GLN A 51 8.33 -0.29 0.54
CA GLN A 51 7.32 -0.78 1.47
C GLN A 51 6.83 0.29 2.45
N TYR A 52 5.52 0.30 2.73
CA TYR A 52 4.92 1.30 3.63
C TYR A 52 5.33 1.13 5.11
N TYR A 53 5.68 -0.09 5.54
CA TYR A 53 6.08 -0.33 6.93
C TYR A 53 7.44 0.30 7.27
N LEU A 54 8.25 0.64 6.25
CA LEU A 54 9.52 1.34 6.42
C LEU A 54 9.31 2.76 6.97
N PHE A 55 8.12 3.36 6.81
CA PHE A 55 7.77 4.64 7.43
C PHE A 55 7.63 4.60 8.95
N LYS A 56 7.70 3.41 9.58
CA LYS A 56 7.79 3.32 11.05
C LYS A 56 9.05 4.01 11.56
N ALA A 57 8.96 4.55 12.77
CA ALA A 57 10.05 5.29 13.40
C ALA A 57 11.33 4.46 13.56
N ASP A 58 11.18 3.12 13.62
CA ASP A 58 12.29 2.18 13.80
C ASP A 58 13.15 1.98 12.54
N HIS A 59 12.61 2.28 11.35
CA HIS A 59 13.27 2.00 10.07
C HIS A 59 13.71 3.25 9.31
N LEU A 60 13.03 4.38 9.50
CA LEU A 60 13.36 5.62 8.81
C LEU A 60 13.60 6.76 9.81
N THR A 61 14.83 7.27 9.83
CA THR A 61 15.20 8.46 10.60
C THR A 61 14.65 9.73 9.93
N PRO A 62 14.37 10.79 10.70
CA PRO A 62 13.94 12.08 10.13
C PRO A 62 14.90 12.64 9.08
N ALA A 63 16.20 12.36 9.21
CA ALA A 63 17.24 12.79 8.27
C ALA A 63 17.02 12.21 6.86
N ASN A 64 16.84 10.89 6.74
CA ASN A 64 16.60 10.22 5.45
C ASN A 64 15.35 10.76 4.73
N LEU A 65 14.35 11.19 5.50
CA LEU A 65 13.10 11.74 4.98
C LEU A 65 13.18 13.22 4.60
N GLN A 66 14.06 13.96 5.26
CA GLN A 66 14.42 15.31 4.84
C GLN A 66 15.16 15.27 3.49
N GLU A 67 16.03 14.28 3.28
CA GLU A 67 16.70 14.05 1.98
C GLU A 67 15.72 13.61 0.87
N LEU A 68 14.63 12.91 1.21
CA LEU A 68 13.51 12.63 0.30
C LEU A 68 12.74 13.90 -0.11
N GLY A 69 13.00 15.05 0.51
CA GLY A 69 12.30 16.30 0.27
C GLY A 69 10.85 16.26 0.73
N LEU A 70 10.55 15.42 1.74
CA LEU A 70 9.26 15.43 2.43
C LEU A 70 9.34 16.43 3.57
N SER A 71 8.32 17.29 3.70
CA SER A 71 8.22 18.17 4.87
C SER A 71 8.05 17.35 6.15
N MET A 72 8.50 17.88 7.29
CA MET A 72 8.27 17.21 8.59
C MET A 72 6.77 16.94 8.85
N GLY A 73 5.88 17.80 8.35
CA GLY A 73 4.43 17.60 8.44
C GLY A 73 3.95 16.38 7.65
N ASN A 74 4.43 16.22 6.41
CA ASN A 74 4.12 15.03 5.61
C ASN A 74 4.69 13.77 6.25
N LEU A 75 5.89 13.86 6.84
CA LEU A 75 6.48 12.75 7.58
C LEU A 75 5.62 12.32 8.78
N ALA A 76 5.24 13.25 9.64
CA ALA A 76 4.39 12.96 10.80
C ALA A 76 3.06 12.34 10.36
N LYS A 77 2.49 12.86 9.26
CA LYS A 77 1.27 12.33 8.65
C LYS A 77 1.45 10.90 8.15
N LEU A 78 2.52 10.60 7.42
CA LEU A 78 2.82 9.24 6.95
C LEU A 78 2.97 8.30 8.15
N ARG A 79 3.84 8.62 9.11
CA ARG A 79 4.03 7.83 10.33
C ARG A 79 2.72 7.50 11.06
N ALA A 80 1.88 8.51 11.29
CA ALA A 80 0.59 8.32 11.94
C ALA A 80 -0.38 7.44 11.12
N ASN A 81 -0.26 7.47 9.78
CA ASN A 81 -1.09 6.66 8.90
C ASN A 81 -0.60 5.23 8.73
N VAL A 82 0.65 4.88 9.07
CA VAL A 82 1.14 3.49 8.97
C VAL A 82 0.26 2.56 9.81
N THR A 83 0.10 2.85 11.09
CA THR A 83 -0.73 2.03 11.99
C THR A 83 -2.20 2.03 11.57
N ARG A 84 -2.72 3.14 11.03
CA ARG A 84 -4.10 3.20 10.52
C ARG A 84 -4.29 2.33 9.29
N TYR A 85 -3.32 2.34 8.39
CA TYR A 85 -3.34 1.54 7.18
C TYR A 85 -3.21 0.05 7.51
N GLU A 86 -2.31 -0.33 8.42
CA GLU A 86 -2.22 -1.70 8.94
C GLU A 86 -3.55 -2.17 9.53
N ARG A 87 -4.22 -1.33 10.32
CA ARG A 87 -5.56 -1.64 10.84
C ARG A 87 -6.63 -1.71 9.75
N SER A 88 -6.53 -0.89 8.70
CA SER A 88 -7.46 -0.94 7.57
C SER A 88 -7.30 -2.25 6.79
N LEU A 89 -6.07 -2.75 6.65
CA LEU A 89 -5.77 -4.04 6.04
C LEU A 89 -6.28 -5.20 6.91
N ALA A 90 -6.03 -5.13 8.22
CA ALA A 90 -6.51 -6.14 9.17
C ALA A 90 -8.04 -6.12 9.36
N GLY A 91 -8.67 -4.95 9.26
CA GLY A 91 -10.12 -4.75 9.38
C GLY A 91 -10.88 -5.06 8.08
N GLY A 92 -10.20 -5.12 6.93
CA GLY A 92 -10.77 -5.60 5.66
C GLY A 92 -11.16 -7.08 5.68
N LEU A 93 -10.74 -7.84 6.70
CA LEU A 93 -11.14 -9.22 6.96
C LEU A 93 -12.51 -9.35 7.64
N THR A 94 -13.23 -8.25 7.88
CA THR A 94 -14.59 -8.31 8.40
C THR A 94 -15.45 -7.24 7.75
N GLN A 95 -16.03 -7.54 6.59
CA GLN A 95 -17.48 -7.38 6.36
C GLN A 95 -17.94 -8.45 5.36
N ARG A 96 -18.84 -9.30 5.85
CA ARG A 96 -19.62 -10.31 5.13
C ARG A 96 -20.85 -9.65 4.52
#